data_AF-A0A9J5XV26-F1
#
_entry.id   AF-A0A9J5XV26-F1
#
_cell.length_a   1.000
_cell.length_b   1.000
_cell.length_c   1.000
_cell.angle_alpha   90.00
_cell.angle_beta   90.00
_cell.angle_gamma   90.00
#
_symmetry.space_group_name_H-M   'P 1'
#
loop_
_entity.id
_entity.type
_entity.pdbx_description
1 polymer ?
#
loop_
_entity_poly.entity_id
_entity_poly.type
_entity_poly.pdbx_seq_one_letter_code
_entity_poly.pdbx_strand_id
1 'polypeptide(L)'
;EFDSMIVPTKGEIDAPSSSRKNLCLSVVEPNIKDETSFQELDMILTQYLETLSEWKKYHIGYLTNMHYEHHAILAPLLQYSLNNCGDPFTKSPVDFHSKDFEVADEYWGYITNGGTEGNLHGLLVGRELLPSGILYASKDSHYSIFKAARMYRMELETINTLVNGEIDYEDLRSKLLVNKNKPAIININIGAIDDLDFVIQTLENCGYLNDNYYIHCDAALCGLILPFMEHAKTITFKKPIGNTTISGSRNGLTPIFLWYYLNMKGHVRLQQDSITCIENARYLKDRLVKAGISPMLNEFSIIVVFERLCDHKFIRHWQLCYLSGMADIVVMPGITREIIDHFFNDLMQERKRWFQDGKTQPPCLADDFGTQNCMCSNNKMHN
;
A
#
# COMPACT_ATOMS: atom_id res chain seq x y z
N GLU A 1 3.27 15.34 -14.92
CA GLU A 1 1.96 14.67 -14.80
C GLU A 1 1.15 15.36 -13.71
N PHE A 2 0.35 16.37 -14.08
CA PHE A 2 -0.41 17.22 -13.15
C PHE A 2 -1.92 16.91 -13.16
N ASP A 3 -2.34 15.78 -13.72
CA ASP A 3 -3.76 15.41 -13.87
C ASP A 3 -4.33 14.62 -12.69
N SER A 4 -3.51 14.13 -11.75
CA SER A 4 -4.01 13.37 -10.58
C SER A 4 -4.40 14.23 -9.38
N MET A 5 -4.24 15.56 -9.45
CA MET A 5 -4.62 16.51 -8.39
C MET A 5 -5.34 17.76 -8.92
N ILE A 6 -6.08 17.63 -10.02
CA ILE A 6 -7.10 18.64 -10.35
C ILE A 6 -8.24 18.47 -9.35
N VAL A 7 -8.38 19.40 -8.41
CA VAL A 7 -9.68 19.65 -7.78
C VAL A 7 -10.57 20.18 -8.91
N PRO A 8 -11.67 19.50 -9.31
CA PRO A 8 -12.44 19.89 -10.47
C PRO A 8 -12.99 21.30 -10.28
N THR A 9 -12.36 22.29 -10.90
CA THR A 9 -12.94 23.62 -11.07
C THR A 9 -14.02 23.49 -12.13
N LYS A 10 -15.25 23.19 -11.69
CA LYS A 10 -16.51 23.29 -12.44
C LYS A 10 -16.42 22.83 -13.91
N GLY A 11 -16.57 21.53 -14.14
CA GLY A 11 -16.80 20.99 -15.50
C GLY A 11 -16.71 19.48 -15.62
N GLU A 12 -15.86 18.83 -14.82
CA GLU A 12 -15.60 17.39 -14.87
C GLU A 12 -15.71 16.78 -13.47
N ILE A 13 -16.87 16.94 -12.83
CA ILE A 13 -17.25 16.04 -11.74
C ILE A 13 -17.89 14.86 -12.46
N ASP A 14 -17.19 13.75 -12.58
CA ASP A 14 -17.85 12.45 -12.77
C ASP A 14 -19.03 12.43 -11.81
N ALA A 15 -20.24 12.39 -12.35
CA ALA A 15 -21.45 12.41 -11.55
C ALA A 15 -21.25 11.45 -10.37
N PRO A 16 -21.49 11.88 -9.11
CA PRO A 16 -21.24 11.03 -7.96
C PRO A 16 -21.86 9.67 -8.27
N SER A 17 -21.02 8.62 -8.21
CA SER A 17 -21.46 7.25 -8.49
C SER A 17 -22.81 7.08 -7.82
N SER A 18 -23.86 6.75 -8.60
CA SER A 18 -25.24 6.73 -8.10
C SER A 18 -25.24 6.14 -6.70
N SER A 19 -25.75 6.89 -5.71
CA SER A 19 -25.80 6.44 -4.34
C SER A 19 -26.33 5.00 -4.32
N ARG A 20 -25.78 4.13 -3.47
CA ARG A 20 -26.24 2.75 -3.38
C ARG A 20 -27.73 2.82 -3.04
N LYS A 21 -28.60 2.64 -4.05
CA LYS A 21 -30.02 3.01 -3.99
C LYS A 21 -30.76 2.35 -2.81
N ASN A 22 -30.22 1.24 -2.31
CA ASN A 22 -30.77 0.43 -1.22
C ASN A 22 -30.15 0.72 0.17
N LEU A 23 -29.16 1.63 0.28
CA LEU A 23 -28.52 2.02 1.56
C LEU A 23 -28.76 3.50 1.90
N CYS A 24 -29.58 4.20 1.12
CA CYS A 24 -29.86 5.63 1.35
C CYS A 24 -30.92 5.80 2.43
N LEU A 25 -30.49 6.25 3.61
CA LEU A 25 -31.37 6.95 4.53
C LEU A 25 -31.53 8.41 4.04
N SER A 26 -32.75 8.94 4.08
CA SER A 26 -32.98 10.36 3.84
C SER A 26 -32.23 11.20 4.88
N VAL A 27 -31.49 12.21 4.44
CA VAL A 27 -31.00 13.24 5.36
C VAL A 27 -32.19 14.12 5.72
N VAL A 28 -32.66 13.98 6.95
CA VAL A 28 -33.83 14.69 7.45
C VAL A 28 -33.37 15.75 8.44
N GLU A 29 -33.87 16.98 8.29
CA GLU A 29 -33.64 18.06 9.25
C GLU A 29 -34.14 17.63 10.65
N PRO A 30 -33.44 17.98 11.74
CA PRO A 30 -33.64 17.44 13.09
C PRO A 30 -35.03 17.66 13.73
N ASN A 31 -35.94 18.34 13.04
CA ASN A 31 -37.30 18.63 13.49
C ASN A 31 -38.40 17.76 12.86
N ILE A 32 -38.06 16.85 11.95
CA ILE A 32 -39.02 15.89 11.39
C ILE A 32 -38.76 14.54 12.08
N LYS A 33 -39.78 14.01 12.77
CA LYS A 33 -39.73 12.67 13.35
C LYS A 33 -39.72 11.65 12.23
N ASP A 34 -38.54 11.18 11.86
CA ASP A 34 -38.38 10.00 11.03
C ASP A 34 -37.87 8.88 11.94
N GLU A 35 -38.80 8.06 12.46
CA GLU A 35 -38.45 6.85 13.19
C GLU A 35 -38.19 5.75 12.17
N THR A 36 -36.97 5.66 11.64
CA THR A 36 -36.55 4.47 10.88
C THR A 36 -36.69 3.26 11.80
N SER A 37 -37.50 2.28 11.39
CA SER A 37 -37.78 1.13 12.25
C SER A 37 -36.51 0.28 12.46
N PHE A 38 -36.33 -0.30 13.65
CA PHE A 38 -35.20 -1.22 13.91
C PHE A 38 -35.11 -2.36 12.88
N GLN A 39 -36.26 -2.85 12.39
CA GLN A 39 -36.33 -3.89 11.36
C GLN A 39 -35.78 -3.43 10.01
N GLU A 40 -36.01 -2.17 9.62
CA GLU A 40 -35.48 -1.59 8.40
C GLU A 40 -33.96 -1.40 8.47
N LEU A 41 -33.45 -0.96 9.63
CA LEU A 41 -32.00 -0.87 9.88
C LEU A 41 -31.32 -2.23 9.82
N ASP A 42 -31.90 -3.26 10.44
CA ASP A 42 -31.37 -4.63 10.41
C ASP A 42 -31.34 -5.20 8.98
N MET A 43 -32.38 -4.93 8.18
CA MET A 43 -32.44 -5.33 6.78
C MET A 43 -31.35 -4.64 5.95
N ILE A 44 -31.16 -3.33 6.12
CA ILE A 44 -30.10 -2.54 5.45
C ILE A 44 -28.73 -3.11 5.80
N LEU A 45 -28.47 -3.37 7.08
CA LEU A 45 -27.20 -3.93 7.55
C LEU A 45 -26.97 -5.34 6.99
N THR A 46 -28.00 -6.19 6.99
CA THR A 46 -27.92 -7.56 6.43
C THR A 46 -27.57 -7.51 4.95
N GLN A 47 -28.28 -6.69 4.16
CA GLN A 47 -28.01 -6.53 2.73
C GLN A 47 -26.59 -5.99 2.47
N TYR A 48 -26.13 -5.08 3.34
CA TYR A 48 -24.77 -4.56 3.23
C TYR A 48 -23.72 -5.62 3.52
N LEU A 49 -23.91 -6.44 4.57
CA LEU A 49 -23.02 -7.55 4.91
C LEU A 49 -22.96 -8.62 3.83
N GLU A 50 -24.09 -8.94 3.19
CA GLU A 50 -24.15 -9.83 2.03
C GLU A 50 -23.34 -9.25 0.86
N THR A 51 -23.52 -7.95 0.57
CA THR A 51 -22.77 -7.25 -0.48
C THR A 51 -21.26 -7.30 -0.22
N LEU A 52 -20.82 -7.00 1.02
CA LEU A 52 -19.41 -7.07 1.39
C LEU A 52 -18.85 -8.48 1.30
N SER A 53 -19.66 -9.48 1.65
CA SER A 53 -19.28 -10.90 1.58
C SER A 53 -19.11 -11.37 0.14
N GLU A 54 -19.95 -10.92 -0.79
CA GLU A 54 -19.74 -11.17 -2.22
C GLU A 54 -18.48 -10.47 -2.74
N TRP A 55 -18.27 -9.19 -2.42
CA TRP A 55 -17.09 -8.46 -2.88
C TRP A 55 -15.78 -9.01 -2.31
N LYS A 56 -15.79 -9.50 -1.08
CA LYS A 56 -14.62 -10.14 -0.47
C LYS A 56 -14.08 -11.31 -1.30
N LYS A 57 -14.95 -12.08 -1.98
CA LYS A 57 -14.54 -13.23 -2.80
C LYS A 57 -13.65 -12.87 -3.97
N TYR A 58 -13.73 -11.63 -4.45
CA TYR A 58 -13.02 -11.13 -5.62
C TYR A 58 -11.98 -10.06 -5.26
N HIS A 59 -11.73 -9.83 -3.97
CA HIS A 59 -10.86 -8.76 -3.52
C HIS A 59 -9.39 -9.20 -3.53
N ILE A 60 -8.66 -8.85 -4.60
CA ILE A 60 -7.25 -9.23 -4.79
C ILE A 60 -6.34 -8.09 -5.25
N GLY A 61 -6.87 -6.89 -5.53
CA GLY A 61 -6.10 -5.78 -6.09
C GLY A 61 -5.56 -4.74 -5.11
N TYR A 62 -5.81 -4.90 -3.80
CA TYR A 62 -5.39 -3.92 -2.80
C TYR A 62 -4.76 -4.58 -1.58
N LEU A 63 -3.95 -3.78 -0.86
CA LEU A 63 -3.14 -4.17 0.30
C LEU A 63 -3.98 -4.37 1.57
N THR A 64 -5.02 -5.19 1.49
CA THR A 64 -5.97 -5.38 2.58
C THR A 64 -6.22 -6.86 2.83
N ASN A 65 -5.78 -7.33 4.00
CA ASN A 65 -6.09 -8.69 4.43
C ASN A 65 -7.56 -8.77 4.86
N MET A 66 -8.39 -9.39 4.04
CA MET A 66 -9.82 -9.58 4.30
C MET A 66 -10.13 -10.86 5.10
N HIS A 67 -9.12 -11.68 5.43
CA HIS A 67 -9.28 -12.97 6.10
C HIS A 67 -8.98 -12.85 7.60
N TYR A 68 -10.01 -12.47 8.36
CA TYR A 68 -9.96 -12.35 9.81
C TYR A 68 -11.05 -13.19 10.49
N GLU A 69 -10.65 -14.31 11.10
CA GLU A 69 -11.58 -15.31 11.67
C GLU A 69 -11.95 -15.06 13.14
N HIS A 70 -11.27 -14.13 13.81
CA HIS A 70 -11.42 -13.92 15.27
C HIS A 70 -12.31 -12.74 15.62
N HIS A 71 -13.09 -12.22 14.66
CA HIS A 71 -13.97 -11.06 14.87
C HIS A 71 -14.97 -11.28 16.01
N ALA A 72 -15.51 -12.50 16.18
CA ALA A 72 -16.44 -12.82 17.26
C ALA A 72 -15.81 -12.71 18.66
N ILE A 73 -14.51 -13.01 18.80
CA ILE A 73 -13.79 -12.92 20.08
C ILE A 73 -13.59 -11.47 20.49
N LEU A 74 -13.37 -10.58 19.52
CA LEU A 74 -13.13 -9.15 19.76
C LEU A 74 -14.41 -8.30 19.72
N ALA A 75 -15.51 -8.82 19.17
CA ALA A 75 -16.80 -8.13 19.08
C ALA A 75 -17.31 -7.55 20.42
N PRO A 76 -17.11 -8.18 21.61
CA PRO A 76 -17.52 -7.58 22.87
C PRO A 76 -16.89 -6.22 23.16
N LEU A 77 -15.73 -5.90 22.58
CA LEU A 77 -15.06 -4.61 22.74
C LEU A 77 -15.84 -3.45 22.09
N LEU A 78 -16.72 -3.75 21.12
CA LEU A 78 -17.56 -2.75 20.46
C LEU A 78 -18.59 -2.10 21.41
N GLN A 79 -18.77 -2.64 22.61
CA GLN A 79 -19.60 -2.05 23.66
C GLN A 79 -18.93 -0.84 24.33
N TYR A 80 -17.63 -0.61 24.11
CA TYR A 80 -16.86 0.45 24.74
C TYR A 80 -16.35 1.46 23.70
N SER A 81 -16.47 2.75 24.02
CA SER A 81 -15.85 3.82 23.25
C SER A 81 -14.41 4.03 23.69
N LEU A 82 -13.51 3.12 23.31
CA LEU A 82 -12.09 3.20 23.64
C LEU A 82 -11.42 4.38 22.94
N ASN A 83 -10.62 5.15 23.69
CA ASN A 83 -9.93 6.32 23.18
C ASN A 83 -8.50 6.43 23.76
N ASN A 84 -7.50 6.19 22.92
CA ASN A 84 -6.09 6.38 23.27
C ASN A 84 -5.72 7.86 23.10
N CYS A 85 -6.18 8.69 24.05
CA CYS A 85 -5.91 10.12 24.04
C CYS A 85 -4.49 10.43 24.52
N GLY A 86 -3.79 11.31 23.78
CA GLY A 86 -2.43 11.73 24.10
C GLY A 86 -1.37 10.68 23.75
N ASP A 87 -0.20 10.83 24.35
CA ASP A 87 0.98 10.00 24.07
C ASP A 87 0.83 8.58 24.66
N PRO A 88 1.18 7.50 23.92
CA PRO A 88 1.03 6.11 24.38
C PRO A 88 1.83 5.77 25.66
N PHE A 89 2.97 6.42 25.88
CA PHE A 89 3.87 6.19 27.02
C PHE A 89 3.47 7.01 28.27
N THR A 90 2.44 7.85 28.15
CA THR A 90 1.95 8.67 29.26
C THR A 90 0.65 8.10 29.83
N LYS A 91 0.51 8.19 31.16
CA LYS A 91 -0.72 7.78 31.85
C LYS A 91 -1.93 8.50 31.27
N SER A 92 -2.94 7.72 30.87
CA SER A 92 -4.20 8.26 30.35
C SER A 92 -4.99 8.97 31.45
N PRO A 93 -5.68 10.09 31.16
CA PRO A 93 -6.58 10.75 32.11
C PRO A 93 -7.92 10.00 32.27
N VAL A 94 -8.23 9.05 31.38
CA VAL A 94 -9.45 8.23 31.40
C VAL A 94 -9.09 6.77 31.26
N ASP A 95 -9.85 5.87 31.90
CA ASP A 95 -9.56 4.43 31.94
C ASP A 95 -10.07 3.66 30.70
N PHE A 96 -10.90 4.28 29.86
CA PHE A 96 -11.40 3.67 28.62
C PHE A 96 -10.39 3.81 27.47
N HIS A 97 -9.22 3.17 27.60
CA HIS A 97 -8.15 3.16 26.61
C HIS A 97 -7.50 1.78 26.48
N SER A 98 -6.63 1.63 25.48
CA SER A 98 -5.87 0.43 25.17
C SER A 98 -4.37 0.69 24.97
N LYS A 99 -3.85 1.81 25.51
CA LYS A 99 -2.43 2.20 25.41
C LYS A 99 -1.45 1.09 25.79
N ASP A 100 -1.80 0.22 26.73
CA ASP A 100 -0.95 -0.92 27.13
C ASP A 100 -0.71 -1.92 25.98
N PHE A 101 -1.56 -1.93 24.96
CA PHE A 101 -1.42 -2.74 23.75
C PHE A 101 -0.67 -2.01 22.60
N GLU A 102 -0.37 -0.72 22.77
CA GLU A 102 0.22 0.16 21.74
C GLU A 102 1.73 0.30 21.87
N VAL A 103 2.27 0.07 23.07
CA VAL A 103 3.66 0.37 23.44
C VAL A 103 4.59 -0.80 23.10
N ALA A 104 5.78 -0.48 22.58
CA ALA A 104 6.92 -1.38 22.44
C ALA A 104 8.11 -0.86 23.26
N ASP A 105 8.91 -1.76 23.83
CA ASP A 105 10.11 -1.39 24.58
C ASP A 105 11.19 -0.78 23.66
N GLU A 106 12.01 0.13 24.21
CA GLU A 106 13.19 0.77 23.58
C GLU A 106 12.95 1.84 22.50
N TYR A 107 11.76 1.96 21.93
CA TYR A 107 11.45 2.94 20.88
C TYR A 107 10.24 3.79 21.21
N TRP A 108 10.22 5.03 20.73
CA TRP A 108 9.01 5.84 20.73
C TRP A 108 8.26 5.64 19.42
N GLY A 109 6.95 5.43 19.50
CA GLY A 109 6.07 5.27 18.35
C GLY A 109 4.60 5.21 18.78
N TYR A 110 3.69 5.20 17.82
CA TYR A 110 2.26 5.12 18.07
C TYR A 110 1.53 4.48 16.88
N ILE A 111 0.29 4.02 17.10
CA ILE A 111 -0.53 3.38 16.06
C ILE A 111 -1.32 4.45 15.30
N THR A 112 -1.13 4.48 13.98
CA THR A 112 -1.69 5.50 13.06
C THR A 112 -2.96 5.02 12.35
N ASN A 113 -3.72 5.94 11.73
CA ASN A 113 -4.93 5.61 10.95
C ASN A 113 -4.67 4.85 9.65
N GLY A 114 -3.42 4.79 9.23
CA GLY A 114 -3.04 4.34 7.91
C GLY A 114 -1.64 4.80 7.59
N GLY A 115 -1.02 4.17 6.59
CA GLY A 115 0.32 4.54 6.13
C GLY A 115 0.44 6.02 5.76
N THR A 116 -0.66 6.67 5.32
CA THR A 116 -0.65 8.13 5.06
C THR A 116 -0.35 8.95 6.32
N GLU A 117 -0.99 8.67 7.47
CA GLU A 117 -0.70 9.40 8.72
C GLU A 117 0.72 9.07 9.20
N GLY A 118 1.14 7.80 9.09
CA GLY A 118 2.51 7.40 9.38
C GLY A 118 3.53 8.20 8.58
N ASN A 119 3.39 8.24 7.26
CA ASN A 119 4.33 8.94 6.38
C ASN A 119 4.34 10.45 6.63
N LEU A 120 3.16 11.04 6.85
CA LEU A 120 3.05 12.45 7.23
C LEU A 120 3.82 12.73 8.52
N HIS A 121 3.65 11.89 9.55
CA HIS A 121 4.36 12.06 10.82
C HIS A 121 5.87 11.81 10.68
N GLY A 122 6.28 10.74 10.00
CA GLY A 122 7.70 10.41 9.80
C GLY A 122 8.45 11.51 9.06
N LEU A 123 7.85 12.08 8.01
CA LEU A 123 8.44 13.20 7.28
C LEU A 123 8.39 14.52 8.08
N LEU A 124 7.36 14.73 8.90
CA LEU A 124 7.31 15.87 9.82
C LEU A 124 8.49 15.83 10.80
N VAL A 125 8.78 14.67 11.40
CA VAL A 125 9.94 14.50 12.28
C VAL A 125 11.24 14.84 11.56
N GLY A 126 11.44 14.29 10.35
CA GLY A 126 12.61 14.62 9.53
C GLY A 126 12.73 16.12 9.23
N ARG A 127 11.61 16.79 8.94
CA ARG A 127 11.54 18.23 8.70
C ARG A 127 11.85 19.06 9.94
N GLU A 128 11.38 18.66 11.13
CA GLU A 128 11.69 19.37 12.37
C GLU A 128 13.16 19.21 12.77
N LEU A 129 13.76 18.04 12.52
CA LEU A 129 15.18 17.80 12.75
C LEU A 129 16.07 18.54 11.74
N LEU A 130 15.62 18.63 10.48
CA LEU A 130 16.35 19.28 9.38
C LEU A 130 15.47 20.33 8.67
N PRO A 131 15.25 21.52 9.26
CA PRO A 131 14.28 22.50 8.73
C PRO A 131 14.59 23.07 7.34
N SER A 132 15.87 23.06 6.95
CA SER A 132 16.35 23.46 5.62
C SER A 132 16.61 22.27 4.69
N GLY A 133 16.26 21.06 5.13
CA GLY A 133 16.50 19.83 4.38
C GLY A 133 15.63 19.71 3.14
N ILE A 134 16.20 19.15 2.07
CA ILE A 134 15.47 18.81 0.85
C ILE A 134 14.96 17.38 0.98
N LEU A 135 13.68 17.16 0.67
CA LEU A 135 13.10 15.82 0.55
C LEU A 135 13.52 15.20 -0.79
N TYR A 136 14.06 13.98 -0.74
CA TYR A 136 14.34 13.16 -1.91
C TYR A 136 13.42 11.95 -1.85
N ALA A 137 12.63 11.75 -2.91
CA ALA A 137 11.68 10.65 -3.00
C ALA A 137 11.66 10.11 -4.43
N SER A 138 11.56 8.79 -4.55
CA SER A 138 11.32 8.13 -5.83
C SER A 138 10.04 8.67 -6.50
N LYS A 139 10.00 8.74 -7.83
CA LYS A 139 8.79 9.08 -8.59
C LYS A 139 7.64 8.08 -8.34
N ASP A 140 7.98 6.86 -7.92
CA ASP A 140 7.03 5.80 -7.56
C ASP A 140 6.73 5.78 -6.05
N SER A 141 7.20 6.77 -5.28
CA SER A 141 6.79 6.97 -3.89
C SER A 141 5.28 7.18 -3.76
N HIS A 142 4.70 6.63 -2.68
CA HIS A 142 3.27 6.73 -2.45
C HIS A 142 2.83 8.21 -2.39
N TYR A 143 1.63 8.52 -2.89
CA TYR A 143 1.17 9.91 -3.04
C TYR A 143 1.19 10.71 -1.72
N SER A 144 1.13 10.03 -0.57
CA SER A 144 1.22 10.65 0.76
C SER A 144 2.56 11.37 0.99
N ILE A 145 3.65 10.91 0.36
CA ILE A 145 4.99 11.53 0.45
C ILE A 145 4.97 12.91 -0.23
N PHE A 146 4.45 12.99 -1.45
CA PHE A 146 4.31 14.25 -2.18
C PHE A 146 3.31 15.19 -1.51
N LYS A 147 2.23 14.63 -0.93
CA LYS A 147 1.27 15.37 -0.11
C LYS A 147 1.96 15.98 1.12
N ALA A 148 2.80 15.22 1.82
CA ALA A 148 3.56 15.70 2.97
C ALA A 148 4.48 16.86 2.58
N ALA A 149 5.25 16.70 1.50
CA ALA A 149 6.14 17.74 0.98
C ALA A 149 5.41 19.06 0.77
N ARG A 150 4.23 19.00 0.14
CA ARG A 150 3.38 20.18 -0.09
C ARG A 150 2.80 20.77 1.20
N MET A 151 2.27 19.93 2.09
CA MET A 151 1.66 20.38 3.35
C MET A 151 2.69 21.08 4.26
N TYR A 152 3.90 20.54 4.32
CA TYR A 152 4.98 21.05 5.16
C TYR A 152 5.89 22.06 4.47
N ARG A 153 5.61 22.38 3.19
CA ARG A 153 6.36 23.34 2.36
C ARG A 153 7.85 22.96 2.25
N MET A 154 8.12 21.68 2.11
CA MET A 154 9.47 21.16 1.91
C MET A 154 9.89 21.36 0.45
N GLU A 155 11.17 21.68 0.24
CA GLU A 155 11.77 21.50 -1.08
C GLU A 155 11.81 20.00 -1.41
N LEU A 156 11.54 19.63 -2.66
CA LEU A 156 11.42 18.25 -3.11
C LEU A 156 12.24 18.02 -4.38
N GLU A 157 13.07 16.99 -4.35
CA GLU A 157 13.75 16.40 -5.51
C GLU A 157 13.12 15.03 -5.79
N THR A 158 12.45 14.89 -6.94
CA THR A 158 11.88 13.61 -7.37
C THR A 158 12.94 12.80 -8.08
N ILE A 159 13.22 11.58 -7.61
CA ILE A 159 14.24 10.69 -8.16
C ILE A 159 13.60 9.71 -9.15
N ASN A 160 14.29 9.41 -10.24
CA ASN A 160 13.87 8.38 -11.18
C ASN A 160 13.87 6.98 -10.54
N THR A 161 13.24 6.03 -11.22
CA THR A 161 13.25 4.61 -10.85
C THR A 161 13.73 3.78 -12.02
N LEU A 162 14.35 2.66 -11.68
CA LEU A 162 14.66 1.57 -12.58
C LEU A 162 13.36 0.85 -13.01
N VAL A 163 13.45 -0.01 -14.02
CA VAL A 163 12.29 -0.74 -14.57
C VAL A 163 11.61 -1.68 -13.56
N ASN A 164 12.33 -2.08 -12.50
CA ASN A 164 11.79 -2.88 -11.40
C ASN A 164 11.09 -2.02 -10.32
N GLY A 165 11.06 -0.69 -10.47
CA GLY A 165 10.50 0.24 -9.49
C GLY A 165 11.45 0.65 -8.36
N GLU A 166 12.68 0.13 -8.34
CA GLU A 166 13.73 0.54 -7.39
C GLU A 166 14.24 1.93 -7.73
N ILE A 167 14.60 2.71 -6.70
CA ILE A 167 15.17 4.05 -6.88
C ILE A 167 16.45 4.05 -7.72
N ASP A 168 16.56 5.00 -8.64
CA ASP A 168 17.78 5.20 -9.43
C ASP A 168 18.86 5.88 -8.57
N TYR A 169 19.82 5.09 -8.09
CA TYR A 169 20.93 5.55 -7.26
C TYR A 169 21.83 6.58 -7.94
N GLU A 170 21.95 6.54 -9.26
CA GLU A 170 22.80 7.48 -10.01
C GLU A 170 22.14 8.84 -10.15
N ASP A 171 20.82 8.86 -10.38
CA ASP A 171 20.02 10.08 -10.34
C ASP A 171 19.97 10.67 -8.92
N LEU A 172 19.79 9.83 -7.89
CA LEU A 172 19.87 10.23 -6.49
C LEU A 172 21.23 10.89 -6.18
N ARG A 173 22.33 10.23 -6.54
CA ARG A 173 23.70 10.74 -6.35
C ARG A 173 23.87 12.10 -7.02
N SER A 174 23.42 12.23 -8.27
CA SER A 174 23.57 13.46 -9.06
C SER A 174 22.85 14.64 -8.40
N LYS A 175 21.61 14.44 -7.93
CA LYS A 175 20.81 15.47 -7.24
C LYS A 175 21.34 15.83 -5.86
N LEU A 176 21.85 14.83 -5.11
CA LEU A 176 22.53 15.07 -3.83
C LEU A 176 23.79 15.94 -4.02
N LEU A 177 24.60 15.67 -5.05
CA LEU A 177 25.82 16.46 -5.31
C LEU A 177 25.53 17.92 -5.68
N VAL A 178 24.45 18.17 -6.43
CA VAL A 178 23.98 19.54 -6.75
C VAL A 178 23.60 20.30 -5.47
N ASN A 179 23.03 19.59 -4.50
CA ASN A 179 22.47 20.13 -3.27
C ASN A 179 23.31 19.87 -2.02
N LYS A 180 24.60 19.54 -2.16
CA LYS A 180 25.47 19.03 -1.06
C LYS A 180 25.54 19.92 0.19
N ASN A 181 25.25 21.22 0.04
CA ASN A 181 25.34 22.21 1.12
C ASN A 181 24.04 22.32 1.94
N LYS A 182 23.00 21.55 1.59
CA LYS A 182 21.73 21.45 2.33
C LYS A 182 21.57 20.04 2.89
N PRO A 183 20.91 19.87 4.05
CA PRO A 183 20.59 18.55 4.58
C PRO A 183 19.68 17.75 3.63
N ALA A 184 19.71 16.43 3.76
CA ALA A 184 18.88 15.54 2.95
C ALA A 184 17.87 14.76 3.81
N ILE A 185 16.61 14.80 3.43
CA ILE A 185 15.56 13.95 4.00
C ILE A 185 15.22 12.93 2.92
N ILE A 186 15.53 11.66 3.13
CA ILE A 186 15.33 10.60 2.13
C ILE A 186 14.09 9.79 2.50
N ASN A 187 13.15 9.68 1.57
CA ASN A 187 12.10 8.67 1.62
C ASN A 187 12.57 7.41 0.88
N ILE A 188 12.47 6.25 1.52
CA ILE A 188 12.81 4.95 0.95
C ILE A 188 11.57 4.07 0.92
N ASN A 189 11.23 3.54 -0.25
CA ASN A 189 10.11 2.64 -0.46
C ASN A 189 10.53 1.19 -0.18
N ILE A 190 10.26 0.69 1.02
CA ILE A 190 10.57 -0.70 1.38
C ILE A 190 9.74 -1.71 0.56
N GLY A 191 8.54 -1.29 0.10
CA GLY A 191 7.68 -2.10 -0.77
C GLY A 191 8.13 -2.22 -2.23
N ALA A 192 9.01 -1.33 -2.70
CA ALA A 192 9.53 -1.31 -4.07
C ALA A 192 10.96 -1.88 -4.18
N ILE A 193 11.47 -2.49 -3.09
CA ILE A 193 12.83 -3.02 -2.94
C ILE A 193 13.93 -1.95 -2.93
N ASP A 194 13.64 -0.71 -2.54
CA ASP A 194 14.73 0.26 -2.39
C ASP A 194 15.75 -0.26 -1.38
N ASP A 195 17.00 -0.41 -1.84
CA ASP A 195 18.08 -0.95 -1.05
C ASP A 195 18.65 0.11 -0.11
N LEU A 196 18.21 0.04 1.16
CA LEU A 196 18.64 0.94 2.21
C LEU A 196 20.17 1.02 2.34
N ASP A 197 20.91 -0.08 2.12
CA ASP A 197 22.36 -0.07 2.23
C ASP A 197 23.02 0.74 1.12
N PHE A 198 22.52 0.64 -0.12
CA PHE A 198 23.01 1.47 -1.22
C PHE A 198 22.63 2.94 -1.05
N VAL A 199 21.46 3.25 -0.48
CA VAL A 199 21.09 4.65 -0.17
C VAL A 199 22.05 5.24 0.85
N ILE A 200 22.33 4.54 1.95
CA ILE A 200 23.28 4.99 2.98
C ILE A 200 24.67 5.18 2.35
N GLN A 201 25.15 4.21 1.59
CA GLN A 201 26.44 4.31 0.90
C GLN A 201 26.48 5.50 -0.08
N THR A 202 25.38 5.78 -0.77
CA THR A 202 25.28 6.91 -1.71
C THR A 202 25.37 8.25 -0.98
N LEU A 203 24.69 8.38 0.17
CA LEU A 203 24.77 9.56 1.03
C LEU A 203 26.21 9.79 1.52
N GLU A 204 26.85 8.75 2.04
CA GLU A 204 28.24 8.80 2.53
C GLU A 204 29.20 9.24 1.41
N ASN A 205 29.07 8.64 0.21
CA ASN A 205 29.88 8.99 -0.95
C ASN A 205 29.67 10.43 -1.44
N CYS A 206 28.48 11.00 -1.20
CA CYS A 206 28.17 12.40 -1.52
C CYS A 206 28.64 13.38 -0.42
N GLY A 207 29.21 12.88 0.69
CA GLY A 207 29.70 13.69 1.80
C GLY A 207 28.64 14.04 2.85
N TYR A 208 27.49 13.36 2.85
CA TYR A 208 26.51 13.48 3.92
C TYR A 208 26.93 12.65 5.12
N LEU A 209 27.19 13.33 6.24
CA LEU A 209 27.43 12.69 7.54
C LEU A 209 26.10 12.55 8.30
N ASN A 210 26.05 11.67 9.30
CA ASN A 210 24.82 11.27 10.01
C ASN A 210 23.98 12.44 10.55
N ASP A 211 24.59 13.57 10.90
CA ASP A 211 23.87 14.73 11.43
C ASP A 211 23.25 15.63 10.34
N ASN A 212 23.51 15.33 9.06
CA ASN A 212 23.08 16.12 7.91
C ASN A 212 22.10 15.37 6.99
N TYR A 213 21.63 14.19 7.41
CA TYR A 213 20.57 13.50 6.70
C TYR A 213 19.59 12.79 7.64
N TYR A 214 18.39 12.54 7.13
CA TYR A 214 17.33 11.81 7.81
C TYR A 214 16.72 10.80 6.85
N ILE A 215 16.52 9.56 7.29
CA ILE A 215 15.90 8.52 6.46
C ILE A 215 14.53 8.15 7.03
N HIS A 216 13.49 8.30 6.21
CA HIS A 216 12.16 7.75 6.43
C HIS A 216 11.99 6.48 5.60
N CYS A 217 11.72 5.35 6.26
CA CYS A 217 11.38 4.10 5.57
C CYS A 217 9.85 3.96 5.49
N ASP A 218 9.29 4.07 4.27
CA ASP A 218 7.90 3.71 4.00
C ASP A 218 7.80 2.20 3.81
N ALA A 219 7.43 1.49 4.88
CA ALA A 219 7.22 0.06 4.90
C ALA A 219 5.73 -0.31 5.03
N ALA A 220 4.83 0.55 4.55
CA ALA A 220 3.39 0.33 4.61
C ALA A 220 2.98 -1.04 4.00
N LEU A 221 3.64 -1.44 2.91
CA LEU A 221 3.40 -2.72 2.23
C LEU A 221 4.08 -3.90 2.92
N CYS A 222 5.42 -3.87 2.98
CA CYS A 222 6.25 -5.04 3.27
C CYS A 222 6.76 -5.09 4.72
N GLY A 223 6.44 -4.12 5.56
CA GLY A 223 6.97 -4.00 6.93
C GLY A 223 6.57 -5.14 7.87
N LEU A 224 5.50 -5.87 7.56
CA LEU A 224 5.06 -7.08 8.29
C LEU A 224 5.36 -8.39 7.54
N ILE A 225 6.10 -8.33 6.44
CA ILE A 225 6.50 -9.50 5.64
C ILE A 225 8.01 -9.69 5.73
N LEU A 226 8.79 -8.66 5.37
CA LEU A 226 10.25 -8.72 5.29
C LEU A 226 10.94 -9.20 6.58
N PRO A 227 10.52 -8.79 7.80
CA PRO A 227 11.17 -9.26 9.02
C PRO A 227 11.11 -10.78 9.22
N PHE A 228 10.18 -11.47 8.56
CA PHE A 228 10.00 -12.91 8.69
C PHE A 228 10.60 -13.70 7.52
N MET A 229 11.19 -13.02 6.53
CA MET A 229 11.80 -13.66 5.37
C MET A 229 13.26 -14.00 5.61
N GLU A 230 13.64 -15.25 5.33
CA GLU A 230 15.05 -15.65 5.33
C GLU A 230 15.79 -14.95 4.18
N HIS A 231 17.01 -14.49 4.44
CA HIS A 231 17.88 -13.76 3.51
C HIS A 231 17.38 -12.39 3.02
N ALA A 232 16.22 -11.91 3.49
CA ALA A 232 15.80 -10.55 3.22
C ALA A 232 16.70 -9.54 3.95
N LYS A 233 16.95 -8.39 3.32
CA LYS A 233 17.70 -7.30 3.94
C LYS A 233 16.94 -6.77 5.15
N THR A 234 17.60 -6.79 6.30
CA THR A 234 16.95 -6.40 7.55
C THR A 234 16.90 -4.88 7.68
N ILE A 235 15.69 -4.35 7.83
CA ILE A 235 15.44 -2.94 8.12
C ILE A 235 15.30 -2.82 9.63
N THR A 236 16.32 -2.26 10.28
CA THR A 236 16.35 -2.11 11.74
C THR A 236 16.95 -0.76 12.11
N PHE A 237 16.61 -0.27 13.29
CA PHE A 237 17.19 0.94 13.88
C PHE A 237 18.67 0.81 14.28
N LYS A 238 19.33 -0.35 14.01
CA LYS A 238 20.80 -0.44 14.06
C LYS A 238 21.46 0.31 12.90
N LYS A 239 20.71 0.58 11.83
CA LYS A 239 21.09 1.45 10.72
C LYS A 239 20.64 2.89 11.04
N PRO A 240 21.25 3.93 10.42
CA PRO A 240 20.92 5.34 10.66
C PRO A 240 19.57 5.74 10.04
N ILE A 241 18.49 5.09 10.48
CA ILE A 241 17.11 5.34 10.07
C ILE A 241 16.46 6.26 11.11
N GLY A 242 15.80 7.31 10.65
CA GLY A 242 15.12 8.26 11.51
C GLY A 242 13.73 7.79 11.95
N ASN A 243 13.00 7.12 11.06
CA ASN A 243 11.75 6.43 11.40
C ASN A 243 11.39 5.36 10.35
N THR A 244 10.45 4.48 10.72
CA THR A 244 9.79 3.56 9.78
C THR A 244 8.28 3.57 10.01
N THR A 245 7.51 3.33 8.95
CA THR A 245 6.05 3.23 9.02
C THR A 245 5.58 1.90 8.48
N ILE A 246 4.59 1.31 9.14
CA ILE A 246 3.88 0.12 8.66
C ILE A 246 2.39 0.46 8.55
N SER A 247 1.67 -0.20 7.64
CA SER A 247 0.23 0.07 7.51
C SER A 247 -0.51 -0.36 8.78
N GLY A 248 -1.43 0.47 9.25
CA GLY A 248 -2.30 0.21 10.40
C GLY A 248 -3.60 1.02 10.31
N SER A 249 -4.43 0.98 11.34
CA SER A 249 -5.61 1.85 11.48
C SER A 249 -5.67 2.40 12.90
N ARG A 250 -6.38 3.51 13.13
CA ARG A 250 -6.47 4.15 14.45
C ARG A 250 -7.92 4.11 14.90
N ASN A 251 -8.08 3.45 16.02
CA ASN A 251 -9.10 3.63 17.03
C ASN A 251 -8.58 2.88 18.26
N GLY A 252 -9.17 3.05 19.45
CA GLY A 252 -8.74 2.30 20.62
C GLY A 252 -8.86 0.77 20.48
N LEU A 253 -9.49 0.26 19.40
CA LEU A 253 -9.60 -1.16 19.12
C LEU A 253 -8.39 -1.70 18.33
N THR A 254 -7.79 -0.90 17.46
CA THR A 254 -6.73 -1.37 16.56
C THR A 254 -5.49 -1.88 17.29
N PRO A 255 -4.99 -1.24 18.37
CA PRO A 255 -3.91 -1.80 19.18
C PRO A 255 -4.23 -3.20 19.71
N ILE A 256 -5.47 -3.41 20.17
CA ILE A 256 -5.93 -4.72 20.67
C ILE A 256 -5.98 -5.73 19.53
N PHE A 257 -6.48 -5.34 18.36
CA PHE A 257 -6.62 -6.22 17.20
C PHE A 257 -5.25 -6.68 16.69
N LEU A 258 -4.30 -5.74 16.59
CA LEU A 258 -2.93 -6.01 16.19
C LEU A 258 -2.23 -6.89 17.23
N TRP A 259 -2.29 -6.52 18.51
CA TRP A 259 -1.70 -7.30 19.59
C TRP A 259 -2.25 -8.74 19.63
N TYR A 260 -3.57 -8.91 19.54
CA TYR A 260 -4.21 -10.22 19.53
C TYR A 260 -3.74 -11.05 18.33
N TYR A 261 -3.71 -10.45 17.14
CA TYR A 261 -3.28 -11.15 15.92
C TYR A 261 -1.81 -11.59 16.00
N LEU A 262 -0.92 -10.69 16.45
CA LEU A 262 0.51 -10.99 16.59
C LEU A 262 0.76 -12.11 17.61
N ASN A 263 0.10 -12.08 18.76
CA ASN A 263 0.23 -13.11 19.79
C ASN A 263 -0.36 -14.46 19.36
N MET A 264 -1.50 -14.44 18.67
CA MET A 264 -2.17 -15.66 18.20
C MET A 264 -1.36 -16.35 17.08
N LYS A 265 -0.85 -15.58 16.11
CA LYS A 265 -0.03 -16.14 15.03
C LYS A 265 1.33 -16.57 15.55
N GLY A 266 1.99 -15.71 16.33
CA GLY A 266 3.39 -15.88 16.71
C GLY A 266 4.34 -15.86 15.50
N HIS A 267 5.64 -15.84 15.79
CA HIS A 267 6.68 -15.70 14.77
C HIS A 267 6.62 -16.77 13.67
N VAL A 268 6.53 -18.04 14.04
CA VAL A 268 6.56 -19.18 13.10
C VAL A 268 5.41 -19.09 12.09
N ARG A 269 4.20 -18.73 12.52
CA ARG A 269 3.05 -18.66 11.62
C ARG A 269 3.07 -17.40 10.75
N LEU A 270 3.56 -16.27 11.26
CA LEU A 270 3.76 -15.06 10.46
C LEU A 270 4.81 -15.28 9.35
N GLN A 271 5.87 -16.02 9.68
CA GLN A 271 6.85 -16.49 8.70
C GLN A 271 6.22 -17.41 7.65
N GLN A 272 5.45 -18.41 8.08
CA GLN A 272 4.76 -19.30 7.14
C GLN A 272 3.77 -18.54 6.24
N ASP A 273 3.01 -17.59 6.80
CA ASP A 273 2.10 -16.74 6.03
C ASP A 273 2.87 -15.92 4.98
N SER A 274 4.01 -15.33 5.35
CA SER A 274 4.89 -14.56 4.45
C SER A 274 5.43 -15.41 3.30
N ILE A 275 5.95 -16.60 3.61
CA ILE A 275 6.42 -17.58 2.61
C ILE A 275 5.29 -17.96 1.66
N THR A 276 4.11 -18.27 2.20
CA THR A 276 2.94 -18.69 1.41
C THR A 276 2.50 -17.59 0.44
N CYS A 277 2.50 -16.33 0.87
CA CYS A 277 2.15 -15.20 0.01
C CYS A 277 3.12 -15.07 -1.17
N ILE A 278 4.43 -15.18 -0.91
CA ILE A 278 5.46 -15.10 -1.95
C ILE A 278 5.40 -16.29 -2.91
N GLU A 279 5.20 -17.50 -2.40
CA GLU A 279 5.03 -18.70 -3.24
C GLU A 279 3.79 -18.59 -4.13
N ASN A 280 2.69 -18.06 -3.62
CA ASN A 280 1.48 -17.86 -4.39
C ASN A 280 1.63 -16.70 -5.40
N ALA A 281 2.39 -15.65 -5.08
CA ALA A 281 2.75 -14.60 -6.04
C ALA A 281 3.60 -15.16 -7.20
N ARG A 282 4.59 -16.00 -6.90
CA ARG A 282 5.39 -16.72 -7.91
C ARG A 282 4.51 -17.66 -8.74
N TYR A 283 3.59 -18.38 -8.11
CA TYR A 283 2.63 -19.24 -8.81
C TYR A 283 1.76 -18.44 -9.81
N LEU A 284 1.23 -17.29 -9.40
CA LEU A 284 0.48 -16.40 -10.29
C LEU A 284 1.36 -15.90 -11.45
N LYS A 285 2.58 -15.44 -11.16
CA LYS A 285 3.56 -15.03 -12.19
C LYS A 285 3.78 -16.13 -13.22
N ASP A 286 4.08 -17.35 -12.77
CA ASP A 286 4.36 -18.49 -13.65
C ASP A 286 3.16 -18.85 -14.53
N ARG A 287 1.94 -18.71 -13.99
CA ARG A 287 0.69 -18.91 -14.74
C ARG A 287 0.53 -17.88 -15.84
N LEU A 288 0.76 -16.60 -15.54
CA LEU A 288 0.71 -15.51 -16.52
C LEU A 288 1.76 -15.70 -17.62
N VAL A 289 3.01 -16.01 -17.27
CA VAL A 289 4.10 -16.29 -18.23
C VAL A 289 3.71 -17.44 -19.17
N LYS A 290 3.20 -18.56 -18.64
CA LYS A 290 2.77 -19.71 -19.45
C LYS A 290 1.64 -19.38 -20.43
N ALA A 291 0.85 -18.35 -20.16
CA ALA A 291 -0.20 -17.86 -21.04
C ALA A 291 0.27 -16.77 -22.02
N GLY A 292 1.56 -16.42 -22.02
CA GLY A 292 2.09 -15.33 -22.86
C GLY A 292 1.65 -13.94 -22.38
N ILE A 293 1.34 -13.79 -21.09
CA ILE A 293 1.06 -12.50 -20.46
C ILE A 293 2.33 -12.04 -19.77
N SER A 294 2.75 -10.81 -20.03
CA SER A 294 3.92 -10.17 -19.42
C SER A 294 3.64 -9.80 -17.96
N PRO A 295 4.34 -10.41 -16.98
CA PRO A 295 4.22 -10.06 -15.58
C PRO A 295 5.56 -9.57 -15.00
N MET A 296 5.49 -8.66 -14.04
CA MET A 296 6.61 -8.28 -13.19
C MET A 296 6.31 -8.70 -11.75
N LEU A 297 7.30 -9.35 -11.14
CA LEU A 297 7.29 -9.69 -9.72
C LEU A 297 8.70 -9.50 -9.19
N ASN A 298 8.81 -8.56 -8.28
CA ASN A 298 9.99 -8.20 -7.54
C ASN A 298 10.36 -9.27 -6.50
N GLU A 299 11.66 -9.43 -6.22
CA GLU A 299 12.13 -10.35 -5.18
C GLU A 299 11.51 -9.99 -3.82
N PHE A 300 11.00 -11.00 -3.11
CA PHE A 300 10.27 -10.85 -1.84
C PHE A 300 8.98 -10.02 -1.86
N SER A 301 8.55 -9.53 -3.03
CA SER A 301 7.26 -8.85 -3.17
C SER A 301 6.10 -9.85 -3.20
N ILE A 302 4.93 -9.39 -2.78
CA ILE A 302 3.65 -10.09 -2.93
C ILE A 302 2.75 -9.42 -3.98
N ILE A 303 3.26 -8.40 -4.67
CA ILE A 303 2.55 -7.70 -5.73
C ILE A 303 3.02 -8.22 -7.08
N VAL A 304 2.10 -8.79 -7.84
CA VAL A 304 2.33 -9.16 -9.25
C VAL A 304 1.71 -8.07 -10.10
N VAL A 305 2.55 -7.30 -10.78
CA VAL A 305 2.11 -6.31 -11.77
C VAL A 305 2.05 -7.00 -13.13
N PHE A 306 1.03 -6.73 -13.93
CA PHE A 306 0.85 -7.34 -15.24
C PHE A 306 0.15 -6.38 -16.20
N GLU A 307 -0.01 -6.86 -17.43
CA GLU A 307 -0.47 -6.06 -18.56
C GLU A 307 -1.78 -5.30 -18.35
N ARG A 308 -1.95 -4.25 -19.17
CA ARG A 308 -3.17 -3.47 -19.26
C ARG A 308 -4.38 -4.33 -19.60
N LEU A 309 -5.46 -4.17 -18.82
CA LEU A 309 -6.75 -4.81 -19.07
C LEU A 309 -7.68 -3.88 -19.85
N CYS A 310 -8.44 -4.43 -20.80
CA CYS A 310 -9.28 -3.64 -21.72
C CYS A 310 -10.71 -3.40 -21.21
N ASP A 311 -11.11 -4.02 -20.08
CA ASP A 311 -12.49 -3.95 -19.57
C ASP A 311 -12.56 -3.45 -18.12
N HIS A 312 -13.15 -2.26 -17.95
CA HIS A 312 -13.42 -1.68 -16.63
C HIS A 312 -14.37 -2.54 -15.77
N LYS A 313 -15.26 -3.33 -16.35
CA LYS A 313 -16.13 -4.24 -15.60
C LYS A 313 -15.32 -5.35 -14.95
N PHE A 314 -14.37 -5.93 -15.68
CA PHE A 314 -13.46 -6.94 -15.16
C PHE A 314 -12.58 -6.37 -14.04
N ILE A 315 -11.98 -5.19 -14.27
CA ILE A 315 -11.17 -4.47 -13.25
C ILE A 315 -12.00 -4.25 -11.98
N ARG A 316 -13.24 -3.78 -12.12
CA ARG A 316 -14.13 -3.52 -10.98
C ARG A 316 -14.58 -4.80 -10.28
N HIS A 317 -14.84 -5.87 -11.03
CA HIS A 317 -15.25 -7.15 -10.48
C HIS A 317 -14.18 -7.74 -9.56
N TRP A 318 -12.93 -7.76 -10.04
CA TRP A 318 -11.75 -8.24 -9.32
C TRP A 318 -11.06 -7.17 -8.44
N GLN A 319 -11.64 -5.97 -8.39
CA GLN A 319 -11.14 -4.82 -7.59
C GLN A 319 -9.65 -4.58 -7.78
N LEU A 320 -9.17 -4.65 -9.01
CA LEU A 320 -7.75 -4.49 -9.34
C LEU A 320 -7.33 -3.02 -9.21
N CYS A 321 -6.17 -2.75 -8.63
CA CYS A 321 -5.60 -1.41 -8.74
C CYS A 321 -5.05 -1.23 -10.16
N TYR A 322 -5.20 -0.01 -10.68
CA TYR A 322 -4.90 0.33 -12.06
C TYR A 322 -4.08 1.62 -12.08
N LEU A 323 -2.76 1.49 -12.27
CA LEU A 323 -1.81 2.61 -12.26
C LEU A 323 -1.00 2.61 -13.54
N SER A 324 -0.89 3.77 -14.20
CA SER A 324 -0.21 3.94 -15.50
C SER A 324 -0.69 2.95 -16.58
N GLY A 325 -1.91 2.46 -16.38
CA GLY A 325 -2.57 1.42 -17.13
C GLY A 325 -1.93 0.05 -17.12
N MET A 326 -1.26 -0.31 -16.04
CA MET A 326 -0.99 -1.70 -15.66
C MET A 326 -1.96 -2.10 -14.55
N ALA A 327 -2.23 -3.40 -14.45
CA ALA A 327 -3.00 -3.95 -13.35
C ALA A 327 -2.07 -4.65 -12.36
N ASP A 328 -2.42 -4.64 -11.09
CA ASP A 328 -1.71 -5.40 -10.07
C ASP A 328 -2.64 -6.37 -9.33
N ILE A 329 -2.03 -7.41 -8.78
CA ILE A 329 -2.64 -8.29 -7.80
C ILE A 329 -1.72 -8.34 -6.59
N VAL A 330 -2.33 -8.17 -5.43
CA VAL A 330 -1.68 -8.24 -4.14
C VAL A 330 -2.04 -9.58 -3.50
N VAL A 331 -1.07 -10.48 -3.45
CA VAL A 331 -1.24 -11.83 -2.91
C VAL A 331 -1.13 -11.80 -1.38
N MET A 332 -2.14 -11.23 -0.73
CA MET A 332 -2.25 -11.14 0.73
C MET A 332 -2.49 -12.51 1.38
N PRO A 333 -2.31 -12.65 2.71
CA PRO A 333 -2.73 -13.84 3.42
C PRO A 333 -4.20 -14.18 3.17
N GLY A 334 -4.47 -15.45 2.86
CA GLY A 334 -5.80 -15.95 2.48
C GLY A 334 -6.12 -15.89 0.99
N ILE A 335 -5.28 -15.28 0.15
CA ILE A 335 -5.35 -15.47 -1.31
C ILE A 335 -4.77 -16.84 -1.66
N THR A 336 -5.66 -17.82 -1.85
CA THR A 336 -5.28 -19.21 -2.13
C THR A 336 -5.03 -19.45 -3.62
N ARG A 337 -4.43 -20.59 -3.96
CA ARG A 337 -4.22 -20.97 -5.37
C ARG A 337 -5.54 -21.17 -6.12
N GLU A 338 -6.60 -21.60 -5.43
CA GLU A 338 -7.93 -21.72 -6.01
C GLU A 338 -8.51 -20.35 -6.42
N ILE A 339 -8.31 -19.32 -5.58
CA ILE A 339 -8.71 -17.94 -5.92
C ILE A 339 -7.89 -17.43 -7.11
N ILE A 340 -6.58 -17.68 -7.09
CA ILE A 340 -5.68 -17.32 -8.21
C ILE A 340 -6.12 -18.02 -9.51
N ASP A 341 -6.49 -19.30 -9.43
CA ASP A 341 -6.94 -20.09 -10.57
C ASP A 341 -8.27 -19.58 -11.11
N HIS A 342 -9.19 -19.22 -10.23
CA HIS A 342 -10.47 -18.62 -10.59
C HIS A 342 -10.27 -17.29 -11.33
N PHE A 343 -9.47 -16.38 -10.75
CA PHE A 343 -9.08 -15.14 -11.41
C PHE A 343 -8.47 -15.38 -12.79
N PHE A 344 -7.49 -16.29 -12.86
CA PHE A 344 -6.78 -16.56 -14.09
C PHE A 344 -7.72 -17.11 -15.17
N ASN A 345 -8.64 -18.00 -14.80
CA ASN A 345 -9.60 -18.58 -15.73
C ASN A 345 -10.54 -17.52 -16.30
N ASP A 346 -11.02 -16.60 -15.48
CA ASP A 346 -11.84 -15.47 -15.91
C ASP A 346 -11.04 -14.53 -16.82
N LEU A 347 -9.80 -14.21 -16.43
CA LEU A 347 -8.89 -13.41 -17.25
C LEU A 347 -8.68 -14.05 -18.63
N MET A 348 -8.50 -15.37 -18.71
CA MET A 348 -8.30 -16.06 -19.99
C MET A 348 -9.56 -16.04 -20.86
N GLN A 349 -10.74 -16.13 -20.25
CA GLN A 349 -12.01 -16.04 -20.98
C GLN A 349 -12.21 -14.65 -21.57
N GLU A 350 -11.97 -13.60 -20.79
CA GLU A 350 -12.10 -12.22 -21.25
C GLU A 350 -11.01 -11.85 -22.25
N ARG A 351 -9.75 -12.27 -22.03
CA ARG A 351 -8.65 -12.08 -22.96
C ARG A 351 -8.96 -12.67 -24.34
N LYS A 352 -9.56 -13.86 -24.41
CA LYS A 352 -10.02 -14.45 -25.68
C LYS A 352 -11.04 -13.57 -26.40
N ARG A 353 -11.93 -12.89 -25.67
CA ARG A 353 -12.91 -11.96 -26.23
C ARG A 353 -12.24 -10.66 -26.70
N TRP A 354 -11.36 -10.08 -25.89
CA TRP A 354 -10.69 -8.81 -26.17
C TRP A 354 -9.77 -8.88 -27.41
N PHE A 355 -9.11 -10.01 -27.63
CA PHE A 355 -8.16 -10.20 -28.74
C PHE A 355 -8.70 -11.10 -29.87
N GLN A 356 -10.01 -11.39 -29.88
CA GLN A 356 -10.63 -12.31 -30.84
C GLN A 356 -10.51 -11.84 -32.30
N ASP A 357 -10.53 -10.52 -32.52
CA ASP A 357 -10.58 -9.91 -33.85
C ASP A 357 -9.20 -9.78 -34.53
N GLY A 358 -8.11 -10.07 -33.82
CA GLY A 358 -6.73 -9.95 -34.27
C GLY A 358 -6.26 -8.53 -34.57
N LYS A 359 -7.15 -7.52 -34.47
CA LYS A 359 -6.85 -6.10 -34.69
C LYS A 359 -6.24 -5.49 -33.44
N THR A 360 -6.76 -5.88 -32.28
CA THR A 360 -6.19 -5.52 -30.99
C THR A 360 -5.09 -6.54 -30.68
N GLN A 361 -3.90 -6.07 -30.31
CA GLN A 361 -2.77 -6.92 -29.91
C GLN A 361 -2.47 -6.70 -28.43
N PRO A 362 -1.98 -7.73 -27.71
CA PRO A 362 -1.45 -7.54 -26.37
C PRO A 362 -0.43 -6.41 -26.32
N PRO A 363 -0.45 -5.55 -25.29
CA PRO A 363 0.50 -4.45 -25.18
C PRO A 363 1.92 -4.98 -25.03
N CYS A 364 2.87 -4.34 -25.71
CA CYS A 364 4.29 -4.51 -25.43
C CYS A 364 4.61 -3.71 -24.15
N LEU A 365 5.22 -4.37 -23.16
CA LEU A 365 5.60 -3.78 -21.88
C LEU A 365 7.12 -3.79 -21.70
N ALA A 366 7.87 -3.79 -22.80
CA ALA A 366 9.33 -3.82 -22.75
C ALA A 366 9.90 -2.54 -22.14
N ASP A 367 9.27 -1.39 -22.40
CA ASP A 367 9.67 -0.10 -21.82
C ASP A 367 9.21 0.02 -20.35
N ASP A 368 8.09 -0.62 -19.98
CA ASP A 368 7.52 -0.56 -18.63
C ASP A 368 8.18 -1.56 -17.65
N PHE A 369 8.38 -2.82 -18.05
CA PHE A 369 8.91 -3.89 -17.19
C PHE A 369 10.34 -4.33 -17.57
N GLY A 370 10.92 -3.75 -18.61
CA GLY A 370 12.14 -4.26 -19.23
C GLY A 370 11.88 -5.44 -20.18
N THR A 371 12.71 -5.54 -21.22
CA THR A 371 12.61 -6.58 -22.26
C THR A 371 12.58 -8.01 -21.71
N GLN A 372 13.23 -8.27 -20.57
CA GLN A 372 13.28 -9.56 -19.89
C GLN A 372 11.93 -10.03 -19.31
N ASN A 373 11.01 -9.10 -19.05
CA ASN A 373 9.67 -9.39 -18.50
C ASN A 373 8.56 -9.27 -19.59
N CYS A 374 8.90 -8.84 -20.82
CA CYS A 374 7.95 -8.78 -21.92
C CYS A 374 7.82 -10.14 -22.61
N MET A 375 6.61 -10.70 -22.62
CA MET A 375 6.26 -11.92 -23.35
C MET A 375 5.82 -11.63 -24.80
N CYS A 376 5.93 -10.38 -25.23
CA CYS A 376 5.70 -9.99 -26.62
C CYS A 376 6.67 -10.75 -27.55
N SER A 377 6.15 -11.28 -28.66
CA SER A 377 6.96 -11.96 -29.68
C SER A 377 7.82 -10.94 -30.42
N ASN A 378 8.96 -10.55 -29.84
CA ASN A 378 9.78 -9.50 -30.41
C ASN A 378 10.52 -9.96 -31.67
N ASN A 379 9.98 -9.55 -32.82
CA ASN A 379 10.75 -9.14 -33.99
C ASN A 379 9.98 -8.10 -34.83
N LYS A 380 9.23 -7.20 -34.18
CA LYS A 380 8.72 -6.00 -34.86
C LYS A 380 9.47 -4.80 -34.30
N MET A 381 10.39 -4.32 -35.13
CA MET A 381 11.32 -3.23 -34.92
C MET A 381 10.72 -2.08 -34.13
N HIS A 382 11.46 -1.64 -33.10
CA HIS A 382 11.44 -0.24 -32.68
C HIS A 382 11.75 0.61 -33.91
N ASN A 383 10.78 1.41 -34.35
CA ASN A 383 10.94 2.51 -35.29
C ASN A 383 10.21 3.71 -34.73
#